data_AF-A0A1J4YWD6-F1
#
_entry.id   AF-A0A1J4YWD6-F1
#
_cell.length_a   1.000
_cell.length_b   1.000
_cell.length_c   1.000
_cell.angle_alpha   90.00
_cell.angle_beta   90.00
_cell.angle_gamma   90.00
#
_symmetry.space_group_name_H-M   'P 1'
#
loop_
_entity.id
_entity.type
_entity.pdbx_description
1 polymer ?
#
loop_
_entity_poly.entity_id
_entity_poly.type
_entity_poly.pdbx_seq_one_letter_code
_entity_poly.pdbx_strand_id
1 'polypeptide(L)'
;MPKIKKDCLICNRISLIKKGENPYFVIELKSSYVVLGDNQFYKGYTLVLSKIHSSELHLLPKSSKQTLLKEVSVIGEAVYKTFHPKKLNYELLGNEAEHVHWHIFPRYKNDPNPTMPVWIVDKSIRNSEKSIPTKGKLKEYKKRLLLTIKNIYQNNIS
;
A
#
# COMPACT_ATOMS: atom_id res chain seq x y z
N MET A 1 -5.84 22.77 -0.88
CA MET A 1 -6.24 21.39 -0.54
C MET A 1 -6.20 20.54 -1.80
N PRO A 2 -5.75 19.27 -1.76
CA PRO A 2 -5.79 18.40 -2.93
C PRO A 2 -7.24 18.19 -3.39
N LYS A 3 -7.52 18.42 -4.67
CA LYS A 3 -8.84 18.24 -5.27
C LYS A 3 -9.23 16.76 -5.26
N ILE A 4 -10.35 16.43 -4.62
CA ILE A 4 -10.97 15.10 -4.72
C ILE A 4 -11.65 15.03 -6.09
N LYS A 5 -11.20 14.12 -6.97
CA LYS A 5 -11.83 13.89 -8.28
C LYS A 5 -13.01 12.95 -8.11
N LYS A 6 -14.18 13.34 -8.62
CA LYS A 6 -15.37 12.48 -8.69
C LYS A 6 -15.03 11.22 -9.49
N ASP A 7 -15.54 10.06 -9.06
CA ASP A 7 -15.32 8.74 -9.70
C ASP A 7 -13.90 8.15 -9.62
N CYS A 8 -12.98 8.77 -8.86
CA CYS A 8 -11.67 8.19 -8.62
C CYS A 8 -11.69 7.21 -7.44
N LEU A 9 -11.39 5.93 -7.70
CA LEU A 9 -11.35 4.86 -6.67
C LEU A 9 -10.41 5.19 -5.50
N ILE A 10 -9.25 5.78 -5.78
CA ILE A 10 -8.28 6.16 -4.75
C ILE A 10 -8.76 7.37 -3.94
N CYS A 11 -9.34 8.40 -4.59
CA CYS A 11 -9.95 9.52 -3.87
C CYS A 11 -11.11 9.07 -2.96
N ASN A 12 -11.94 8.13 -3.44
CA ASN A 12 -13.02 7.56 -2.65
C ASN A 12 -12.48 6.81 -1.44
N ARG A 13 -11.44 5.99 -1.62
CA ARG A 13 -10.77 5.29 -0.52
C ARG A 13 -10.17 6.26 0.50
N ILE A 14 -9.55 7.35 0.04
CA ILE A 14 -9.04 8.43 0.91
C ILE A 14 -10.18 9.13 1.66
N SER A 15 -11.34 9.32 1.03
CA SER A 15 -12.52 9.87 1.70
C SER A 15 -12.97 8.98 2.85
N LEU A 16 -13.06 7.66 2.64
CA LEU A 16 -13.37 6.69 3.70
C LEU A 16 -12.34 6.71 4.83
N ILE A 17 -11.04 6.87 4.51
CA ILE A 17 -9.99 7.03 5.53
C ILE A 17 -10.26 8.26 6.39
N LYS A 18 -10.55 9.41 5.75
CA LYS A 18 -10.82 10.67 6.46
C LYS A 18 -12.08 10.62 7.32
N LYS A 19 -13.06 9.80 6.96
CA LYS A 19 -14.27 9.52 7.75
C LYS A 19 -14.05 8.49 8.86
N GLY A 20 -12.88 7.83 8.92
CA GLY A 20 -12.62 6.74 9.86
C GLY A 20 -13.30 5.41 9.48
N GLU A 21 -13.81 5.30 8.26
CA GLU A 21 -14.62 4.18 7.78
C GLU A 21 -13.80 3.11 7.03
N ASN A 22 -12.54 3.40 6.68
CA ASN A 22 -11.71 2.42 5.97
C ASN A 22 -11.07 1.40 6.95
N PRO A 23 -11.47 0.11 6.93
CA PRO A 23 -10.98 -0.86 7.91
C PRO A 23 -9.50 -1.24 7.70
N TYR A 24 -8.97 -1.01 6.51
CA TYR A 24 -7.60 -1.36 6.12
C TYR A 24 -6.57 -0.27 6.38
N PHE A 25 -7.01 0.92 6.84
CA PHE A 25 -6.14 2.06 7.11
C PHE A 25 -5.07 1.76 8.17
N VAL A 26 -3.81 2.09 7.89
CA VAL A 26 -2.68 1.89 8.81
C VAL A 26 -2.22 3.21 9.41
N ILE A 27 -1.79 4.15 8.56
CA ILE A 27 -1.23 5.44 8.99
C ILE A 27 -1.33 6.49 7.88
N GLU A 28 -1.49 7.75 8.28
CA GLU A 28 -1.33 8.92 7.42
C GLU A 28 0.10 9.45 7.55
N LEU A 29 0.78 9.66 6.43
CA LEU A 29 2.12 10.25 6.35
C LEU A 29 2.04 11.68 5.77
N LYS A 30 3.17 12.29 5.43
CA LYS A 30 3.20 13.67 4.92
C LYS A 30 2.57 13.76 3.54
N SER A 31 2.94 12.88 2.61
CA SER A 31 2.44 12.89 1.23
C SER A 31 1.57 11.70 0.82
N SER A 32 1.42 10.70 1.70
CA SER A 32 0.60 9.52 1.42
C SER A 32 -0.31 9.07 2.55
N TYR A 33 -1.27 8.21 2.23
CA TYR A 33 -1.95 7.33 3.17
C TYR A 33 -1.50 5.89 2.94
N VAL A 34 -1.32 5.12 4.01
CA VAL A 34 -0.92 3.70 3.93
C VAL A 34 -2.09 2.83 4.37
N VAL A 35 -2.42 1.84 3.56
CA VAL A 35 -3.47 0.84 3.83
C VAL A 35 -2.98 -0.56 3.49
N LEU A 36 -3.52 -1.59 4.13
CA LEU A 36 -3.37 -2.95 3.61
C LEU A 36 -4.27 -3.17 2.39
N GLY A 37 -3.85 -4.02 1.48
CA GLY A 37 -4.70 -4.50 0.38
C GLY A 37 -5.89 -5.31 0.91
N ASP A 38 -7.00 -5.25 0.20
CA ASP A 38 -8.27 -5.83 0.65
C ASP A 38 -8.21 -7.36 0.67
N ASN A 39 -7.46 -7.94 -0.27
CA ASN A 39 -7.05 -9.33 -0.28
C ASN A 39 -5.58 -9.43 0.14
N GLN A 40 -5.26 -10.46 0.91
CA GLN A 40 -3.94 -10.76 1.47
C GLN A 40 -3.40 -12.09 0.93
N PHE A 41 -3.70 -12.42 -0.33
CA PHE A 41 -3.14 -13.58 -1.02
C PHE A 41 -1.61 -13.59 -0.90
N TYR A 42 -0.99 -12.43 -1.20
CA TYR A 42 0.37 -12.13 -0.79
C TYR A 42 0.33 -11.47 0.58
N LYS A 43 0.63 -12.24 1.63
CA LYS A 43 0.55 -11.79 3.03
C LYS A 43 1.40 -10.53 3.26
N GLY A 44 0.76 -9.45 3.70
CA GLY A 44 1.38 -8.15 3.94
C GLY A 44 1.28 -7.19 2.75
N TYR A 45 0.54 -7.56 1.69
CA TYR A 45 0.26 -6.66 0.57
C TYR A 45 -0.28 -5.33 1.09
N THR A 46 0.44 -4.26 0.73
CA THR A 46 0.26 -2.91 1.25
C THR A 46 0.17 -1.93 0.08
N LEU A 47 -0.67 -0.91 0.23
CA LEU A 47 -0.84 0.18 -0.70
C LEU A 47 -0.34 1.50 -0.09
N VAL A 48 0.37 2.29 -0.89
CA VAL A 48 0.76 3.67 -0.56
C VAL A 48 0.03 4.61 -1.50
N LEU A 49 -0.96 5.34 -1.00
CA LEU A 49 -1.86 6.18 -1.77
C LEU A 49 -1.36 7.63 -1.74
N SER A 50 -1.08 8.24 -2.89
CA SER A 50 -0.74 9.68 -2.95
C SER A 50 -1.88 10.52 -2.40
N LYS A 51 -1.59 11.51 -1.55
CA LYS A 51 -2.60 12.49 -1.10
C LYS A 51 -3.06 13.42 -2.24
N ILE A 52 -2.19 13.67 -3.19
CA ILE A 52 -2.48 14.51 -4.36
C ILE A 52 -2.96 13.60 -5.47
N HIS A 53 -4.18 13.86 -5.95
CA HIS A 53 -4.67 13.22 -7.16
C HIS A 53 -3.84 13.68 -8.36
N SER A 54 -3.23 12.71 -9.03
CA SER A 54 -2.49 12.90 -10.28
C SER A 54 -2.50 11.55 -10.99
N SER A 55 -2.79 11.52 -12.29
CA SER A 55 -2.83 10.28 -13.07
C SER A 55 -1.47 9.60 -13.14
N GLU A 56 -0.40 10.39 -13.18
CA GLU A 56 0.96 9.92 -13.42
C GLU A 56 1.96 10.46 -12.40
N LEU A 57 2.99 9.66 -12.11
CA LEU A 57 4.05 10.05 -11.17
C LEU A 57 4.75 11.34 -11.58
N HIS A 58 5.06 11.48 -12.87
CA HIS A 58 5.85 12.61 -13.36
C HIS A 58 5.08 13.94 -13.30
N LEU A 59 3.74 13.89 -13.26
CA LEU A 59 2.85 15.05 -13.15
C LEU A 59 2.70 15.58 -11.73
N LEU A 60 3.18 14.85 -10.72
CA LEU A 60 3.17 15.33 -9.33
C LEU A 60 4.15 16.51 -9.15
N PRO A 61 3.80 17.51 -8.31
CA PRO A 61 4.73 18.56 -7.90
C PRO A 61 6.04 17.97 -7.39
N LYS A 62 7.19 18.55 -7.79
CA LYS A 62 8.53 18.00 -7.52
C LYS A 62 8.74 17.64 -6.05
N SER A 63 8.41 18.54 -5.12
CA SER A 63 8.56 18.33 -3.68
C SER A 63 7.65 17.22 -3.14
N SER A 64 6.41 17.14 -3.61
CA SER A 64 5.46 16.08 -3.26
C SER A 64 5.93 14.72 -3.78
N LYS A 65 6.39 14.66 -5.04
CA LYS A 65 6.96 13.46 -5.66
C LYS A 65 8.15 12.91 -4.90
N GLN A 66 9.10 13.77 -4.52
CA GLN A 66 10.29 13.37 -3.75
C GLN A 66 9.93 12.83 -2.36
N THR A 67 9.01 13.50 -1.67
CA THR A 67 8.51 13.04 -0.37
C THR A 67 7.84 11.67 -0.50
N LEU A 68 6.99 11.50 -1.52
CA LEU A 68 6.24 10.28 -1.77
C LEU A 68 7.14 9.10 -2.08
N LEU A 69 8.17 9.28 -2.92
CA LEU A 69 9.14 8.23 -3.22
C LEU A 69 9.94 7.80 -1.98
N LYS A 70 10.30 8.75 -1.10
CA LYS A 70 10.92 8.43 0.20
C LYS A 70 9.96 7.62 1.07
N GLU A 71 8.69 8.03 1.16
CA GLU A 71 7.66 7.32 1.91
C GLU A 71 7.45 5.89 1.39
N VAL A 72 7.40 5.69 0.06
CA VAL A 72 7.29 4.35 -0.56
C VAL A 72 8.48 3.46 -0.17
N SER A 73 9.70 4.01 -0.19
CA SER A 73 10.90 3.27 0.24
C SER A 73 10.81 2.85 1.72
N VAL A 74 10.43 3.78 2.61
CA VAL A 74 10.28 3.52 4.05
C VAL A 74 9.19 2.50 4.33
N ILE A 75 8.04 2.59 3.64
CA ILE A 75 6.97 1.61 3.78
C ILE A 75 7.39 0.25 3.25
N GLY A 76 8.16 0.20 2.16
CA GLY A 76 8.76 -1.04 1.69
C GLY A 76 9.63 -1.71 2.76
N GLU A 77 10.55 -0.96 3.38
CA GLU A 77 11.36 -1.45 4.49
C GLU A 77 10.49 -1.96 5.66
N ALA A 78 9.47 -1.19 6.04
CA ALA A 78 8.57 -1.58 7.11
C ALA A 78 7.83 -2.88 6.79
N VAL A 79 7.29 -3.02 5.58
CA VAL A 79 6.63 -4.23 5.10
C VAL A 79 7.61 -5.41 5.13
N TYR A 80 8.85 -5.22 4.68
CA TYR A 80 9.87 -6.26 4.70
C TYR A 80 10.16 -6.74 6.14
N LYS A 81 10.40 -5.80 7.06
CA LYS A 81 10.68 -6.08 8.48
C LYS A 81 9.48 -6.68 9.21
N THR A 82 8.26 -6.28 8.87
CA THR A 82 7.05 -6.79 9.53
C THR A 82 6.74 -8.21 9.09
N PHE A 83 6.79 -8.49 7.78
CA PHE A 83 6.24 -9.71 7.19
C PHE A 83 7.30 -10.73 6.77
N HIS A 84 8.58 -10.36 6.78
CA HIS A 84 9.73 -11.21 6.47
C HIS A 84 9.62 -11.95 5.12
N PRO A 85 9.26 -11.27 4.01
CA PRO A 85 9.27 -11.90 2.70
C PRO A 85 10.71 -12.16 2.22
N LYS A 86 10.84 -12.94 1.15
CA LYS A 86 12.12 -13.13 0.46
C LYS A 86 12.48 -11.92 -0.41
N LYS A 87 11.48 -11.25 -0.99
CA LYS A 87 11.64 -10.05 -1.84
C LYS A 87 10.35 -9.21 -1.84
N LEU A 88 10.43 -7.96 -2.29
CA LEU A 88 9.26 -7.12 -2.58
C LEU A 88 9.11 -6.89 -4.09
N ASN A 89 7.86 -6.88 -4.57
CA ASN A 89 7.53 -6.24 -5.84
C ASN A 89 6.90 -4.87 -5.56
N TYR A 90 7.27 -3.89 -6.37
CA TYR A 90 6.73 -2.53 -6.34
C TYR A 90 6.06 -2.27 -7.68
N GLU A 91 4.80 -1.88 -7.65
CA GLU A 91 4.04 -1.62 -8.87
C GLU A 91 3.31 -0.29 -8.76
N LEU A 92 3.47 0.55 -9.77
CA LEU A 92 2.69 1.76 -10.01
C LEU A 92 2.11 1.59 -11.40
N LEU A 93 0.88 1.07 -11.49
CA LEU A 93 0.27 0.68 -12.76
C LEU A 93 -0.72 1.73 -13.27
N GLY A 94 -1.62 2.22 -12.42
CA GLY A 94 -2.59 3.28 -12.77
C GLY A 94 -3.71 2.88 -13.74
N ASN A 95 -3.60 1.73 -14.43
CA ASN A 95 -4.50 1.31 -15.51
C ASN A 95 -5.99 1.25 -15.12
N GLU A 96 -6.34 0.70 -13.95
CA GLU A 96 -7.74 0.63 -13.46
C GLU A 96 -8.14 1.89 -12.65
N ALA A 97 -7.16 2.66 -12.19
CA ALA A 97 -7.38 3.84 -11.34
C ALA A 97 -6.25 4.85 -11.55
N GLU A 98 -6.51 5.86 -12.38
CA GLU A 98 -5.59 6.96 -12.74
C GLU A 98 -5.36 7.94 -11.58
N HIS A 99 -4.77 7.44 -10.50
CA HIS A 99 -4.33 8.23 -9.36
C HIS A 99 -3.10 7.54 -8.79
N VAL A 100 -1.95 8.19 -8.75
CA VAL A 100 -0.69 7.60 -8.22
C VAL A 100 -0.88 6.86 -6.88
N HIS A 101 -0.69 5.54 -6.93
CA HIS A 101 -0.64 4.66 -5.77
C HIS A 101 0.32 3.50 -6.03
N TRP A 102 1.10 3.12 -5.03
CA TRP A 102 2.00 1.95 -5.14
C TRP A 102 1.38 0.74 -4.50
N HIS A 103 1.53 -0.37 -5.19
CA HIS A 103 1.37 -1.70 -4.65
C HIS A 103 2.72 -2.21 -4.17
N ILE A 104 2.79 -2.66 -2.93
CA ILE A 104 3.95 -3.30 -2.34
C ILE A 104 3.55 -4.73 -2.00
N PHE A 105 4.05 -5.68 -2.77
CA PHE A 105 3.74 -7.10 -2.62
C PHE A 105 4.92 -7.85 -1.98
N PRO A 106 4.77 -8.36 -0.75
CA PRO A 106 5.68 -9.33 -0.17
C PRO A 106 5.67 -10.64 -0.98
N ARG A 107 6.85 -11.09 -1.42
CA ARG A 107 7.03 -12.34 -2.17
C ARG A 107 7.75 -13.38 -1.33
N TYR A 108 7.20 -14.58 -1.24
CA TYR A 108 7.71 -15.69 -0.43
C TYR A 108 8.19 -16.85 -1.32
N LYS A 109 9.03 -17.73 -0.75
CA LYS A 109 9.57 -18.89 -1.48
C LYS A 109 8.48 -19.87 -1.94
N ASN A 110 7.38 -19.94 -1.19
CA ASN A 110 6.25 -20.82 -1.44
C ASN A 110 5.09 -20.13 -2.18
N ASP A 111 5.29 -18.90 -2.67
CA ASP A 111 4.31 -18.29 -3.56
C ASP A 111 4.17 -19.12 -4.83
N PRO A 112 2.99 -19.14 -5.47
CA PRO A 112 2.90 -19.61 -6.85
C PRO A 112 3.77 -18.72 -7.74
N ASN A 113 4.61 -19.34 -8.56
CA ASN A 113 5.53 -18.66 -9.49
C ASN A 113 6.35 -17.53 -8.81
N PRO A 114 7.22 -17.85 -7.83
CA PRO A 114 7.91 -16.86 -7.00
C PRO A 114 8.88 -15.96 -7.77
N THR A 115 9.23 -16.32 -9.00
CA THR A 115 10.12 -15.57 -9.91
C THR A 115 9.37 -14.71 -10.93
N MET A 116 8.04 -14.82 -11.02
CA MET A 116 7.22 -14.11 -12.00
C MET A 116 6.47 -12.93 -11.36
N PRO A 117 5.99 -11.95 -12.16
CA PRO A 117 5.12 -10.89 -11.68
C PRO A 117 3.83 -11.44 -11.03
N VAL A 118 3.26 -10.68 -10.10
CA VAL A 118 2.14 -11.15 -9.26
C VAL A 118 0.88 -11.48 -10.06
N TRP A 119 0.67 -10.84 -11.21
CA TRP A 119 -0.51 -10.99 -12.06
C TRP A 119 -0.50 -12.23 -12.95
N ILE A 120 0.59 -13.01 -12.98
CA ILE A 120 0.58 -14.35 -13.59
C ILE A 120 -0.37 -15.29 -12.83
N VAL A 121 -0.55 -15.06 -11.53
CA VAL A 121 -1.63 -15.71 -10.79
C VAL A 121 -2.94 -14.99 -11.10
N ASP A 122 -3.94 -15.75 -11.54
CA ASP A 122 -5.22 -15.22 -11.98
C ASP A 122 -5.89 -14.31 -10.92
N LYS A 123 -6.57 -13.26 -11.38
CA LYS A 123 -7.24 -12.28 -10.51
C LYS A 123 -8.30 -12.97 -9.63
N SER A 124 -9.03 -13.96 -10.14
CA SER A 124 -10.03 -14.72 -9.38
C SER A 124 -9.43 -15.50 -8.20
N ILE A 125 -8.17 -15.95 -8.34
CA ILE A 125 -7.44 -16.63 -7.26
C ILE A 125 -6.97 -15.60 -6.23
N ARG A 126 -6.25 -14.56 -6.69
CA ARG A 126 -5.66 -13.53 -5.82
C ARG A 126 -6.71 -12.72 -5.05
N ASN A 127 -7.88 -12.52 -5.66
CA ASN A 127 -8.98 -11.73 -5.09
C ASN A 127 -10.13 -12.61 -4.58
N SER A 128 -9.90 -13.92 -4.43
CA SER A 128 -10.88 -14.83 -3.83
C SER A 128 -11.24 -14.43 -2.40
N GLU A 129 -12.43 -14.82 -1.94
CA GLU A 129 -12.88 -14.60 -0.56
C GLU A 129 -11.91 -15.19 0.47
N LYS A 130 -11.29 -16.34 0.15
CA LYS A 130 -10.27 -16.98 0.99
C LYS A 130 -9.06 -16.09 1.25
N SER A 131 -8.80 -15.15 0.35
CA SER A 131 -7.70 -14.20 0.48
C SER A 131 -8.07 -12.97 1.32
N ILE A 132 -9.34 -12.74 1.63
CA ILE A 132 -9.76 -11.63 2.50
C ILE A 132 -9.33 -11.96 3.95
N PRO A 133 -8.57 -11.09 4.64
CA PRO A 133 -8.16 -11.36 6.00
C PRO A 133 -9.37 -11.31 6.95
N THR A 134 -9.40 -12.21 7.93
CA THR A 134 -10.35 -12.09 9.05
C THR A 134 -10.11 -10.78 9.82
N LYS A 135 -11.13 -10.28 10.52
CA LYS A 135 -11.00 -9.07 11.36
C LYS A 135 -9.80 -9.15 12.34
N GLY A 136 -9.57 -10.33 12.92
CA GLY A 136 -8.44 -10.59 13.82
C GLY A 136 -7.08 -10.44 13.12
N LYS A 137 -6.89 -11.13 11.97
CA LYS A 137 -5.66 -11.03 11.17
C LYS A 137 -5.43 -9.61 10.66
N LEU A 138 -6.47 -8.95 10.18
CA LEU A 138 -6.37 -7.57 9.70
C LEU A 138 -5.90 -6.62 10.81
N LYS A 139 -6.49 -6.74 12.03
CA LYS A 139 -6.07 -5.96 13.20
C LYS A 139 -4.62 -6.24 13.58
N GLU A 140 -4.22 -7.50 13.57
CA GLU A 140 -2.83 -7.91 13.85
C GLU A 140 -1.84 -7.30 12.85
N TYR A 141 -2.10 -7.45 11.55
CA TYR A 141 -1.24 -6.95 10.48
C TYR A 141 -1.10 -5.43 10.55
N LYS A 142 -2.22 -4.71 10.73
CA LYS A 142 -2.21 -3.26 10.92
C LYS A 142 -1.38 -2.85 12.12
N LYS A 143 -1.58 -3.49 13.28
CA LYS A 143 -0.85 -3.15 14.51
C LYS A 143 0.65 -3.35 14.32
N ARG A 144 1.07 -4.50 13.80
CA ARG A 144 2.49 -4.83 13.58
C ARG A 144 3.14 -3.86 12.59
N LEU A 145 2.49 -3.63 11.45
CA LEU A 145 3.02 -2.71 10.44
C LEU A 145 3.11 -1.27 10.97
N LEU A 146 2.09 -0.80 11.69
CA LEU A 146 2.11 0.52 12.32
C LEU A 146 3.29 0.70 13.28
N LEU A 147 3.53 -0.29 14.15
CA LEU A 147 4.65 -0.28 15.08
C LEU A 147 5.99 -0.22 14.34
N THR A 148 6.17 -1.05 13.31
CA THR A 148 7.41 -1.05 12.51
C THR A 148 7.63 0.27 11.79
N ILE A 149 6.59 0.87 11.19
CA ILE A 149 6.67 2.19 10.54
C ILE A 149 7.12 3.24 11.56
N LYS A 150 6.46 3.31 12.73
CA LYS A 150 6.81 4.29 13.77
C LYS A 150 8.26 4.17 14.23
N ASN A 151 8.75 2.95 14.43
CA ASN A 151 10.14 2.72 14.83
C ASN A 151 11.13 3.20 13.77
N ILE A 152 10.86 2.96 12.47
CA ILE A 152 11.73 3.45 11.39
C ILE A 152 11.74 4.98 11.34
N TYR A 153 10.60 5.64 11.54
CA TYR A 153 10.55 7.11 11.58
C TYR A 153 11.27 7.71 12.80
N GLN A 154 11.20 7.07 13.97
CA GLN A 154 11.92 7.52 15.16
C GLN A 154 13.44 7.43 14.97
N ASN A 155 13.94 6.33 14.39
CA ASN A 155 15.38 6.12 14.14
C ASN A 155 15.97 6.99 13.02
N ASN A 156 15.12 7.66 12.22
CA ASN A 156 15.56 8.58 11.18
C ASN A 156 15.58 10.06 11.65
N ILE A 157 15.19 10.32 12.90
CA ILE A 157 15.19 11.65 13.55
C ILE A 157 16.29 11.73 14.63
N SER A 158 16.91 10.60 14.98
CA SER A 158 18.07 10.47 15.87
C SER A 158 19.39 10.57 15.11
#